data_AF-A0A7G2CTH7-F1
#
_entry.id   AF-A0A7G2CTH7-F1
#
_cell.length_a   1.000
_cell.length_b   1.000
_cell.length_c   1.000
_cell.angle_alpha   90.00
_cell.angle_beta   90.00
_cell.angle_gamma   90.00
#
_symmetry.space_group_name_H-M   'P 1'
#
loop_
_entity.id
_entity.type
_entity.pdbx_description
1 polymer ?
#
loop_
_entity_poly.entity_id
_entity_poly.type
_entity_poly.pdbx_seq_one_letter_code
_entity_poly.pdbx_strand_id
1 'polypeptide(L)'
;MPPVDFYYDVGLSSYPPAPAPLDVVASTLPSPRSTEDGVVVSVKDFRDYIPPYFVPVEALLQCMPGYTLQHLQEYLDTHAVELVRVGESRFIRLHGGFGKIPIHREDGADVEESLKPYQPDPSLVTAFEVVFQGNTDQWMPLEELLGKADPKAVAALPYEGEFAILYFAQMQHKFNFSVSPTSGSAVKLRPVPVRGLTELTTPTPTSLSFFFFTIPTDEQISTEKLKALTPADVASEINLYYGTLESFFAMHGPIFYISEDCSIVMRTSYRRRLQFASLTLEQQLQVAMEKKDKPKIRTIRRRIAFRDNPSHPFHDPDNLAMEVAKYLPRKGHVLMKMFMRHLPEDVINFLPSRHYAFFKGYPQYFQIFEYHKAGTWALSRPGLPLPKGVIRQQFDENDLLRLTAEQLQARGGKASCSTVIVNLPQGAQELVRKRHGGLYYFFEKHPDHFRLVLPSDASNTVSAAVAHLIKVPSTLSVEDDEGGDEPK
;
A
#
# COMPACT_ATOMS: atom_id res chain seq x y z
N MET A 1 35.07 -40.70 -10.23
CA MET A 1 33.85 -39.93 -9.88
C MET A 1 33.06 -39.75 -11.15
N PRO A 2 31.76 -40.07 -11.18
CA PRO A 2 30.93 -39.80 -12.35
C PRO A 2 30.70 -38.28 -12.49
N PRO A 3 30.52 -37.77 -13.71
CA PRO A 3 30.23 -36.36 -13.93
C PRO A 3 28.86 -36.02 -13.32
N VAL A 4 28.78 -34.85 -12.69
CA VAL A 4 27.52 -34.32 -12.17
C VAL A 4 26.80 -33.64 -13.33
N ASP A 5 25.82 -34.32 -13.89
CA ASP A 5 24.91 -33.76 -14.90
C ASP A 5 24.08 -32.63 -14.28
N PHE A 6 24.50 -31.39 -14.55
CA PHE A 6 23.68 -30.20 -14.44
C PHE A 6 23.14 -29.87 -15.84
N TYR A 7 21.89 -30.23 -16.13
CA TYR A 7 21.12 -29.65 -17.25
C TYR A 7 20.19 -28.58 -16.63
N TYR A 8 20.09 -27.33 -17.09
CA TYR A 8 20.17 -26.81 -18.45
C TYR A 8 21.55 -26.28 -18.87
N ASP A 9 22.00 -26.77 -20.02
CA ASP A 9 23.17 -26.31 -20.76
C ASP A 9 22.89 -24.93 -21.38
N VAL A 10 23.69 -23.93 -21.02
CA VAL A 10 23.77 -22.67 -21.76
C VAL A 10 25.25 -22.33 -21.86
N GLY A 11 25.89 -22.92 -22.85
CA GLY A 11 27.24 -22.56 -23.26
C GLY A 11 27.31 -21.07 -23.62
N LEU A 12 28.02 -20.29 -22.79
CA LEU A 12 28.43 -18.93 -23.11
C LEU A 12 29.86 -18.69 -22.62
N SER A 13 30.71 -18.24 -23.54
CA SER A 13 32.17 -18.28 -23.47
C SER A 13 32.86 -16.96 -23.06
N SER A 14 32.17 -16.00 -22.45
CA SER A 14 32.83 -14.82 -21.83
C SER A 14 31.90 -14.02 -20.92
N TYR A 15 32.37 -13.73 -19.70
CA TYR A 15 31.70 -12.89 -18.70
C TYR A 15 32.09 -11.41 -18.87
N PRO A 16 31.14 -10.45 -18.81
CA PRO A 16 31.47 -9.06 -18.48
C PRO A 16 31.74 -8.92 -16.96
N PRO A 17 32.60 -7.98 -16.53
CA PRO A 17 32.88 -7.79 -15.11
C PRO A 17 31.65 -7.30 -14.36
N ALA A 18 31.52 -7.72 -13.10
CA ALA A 18 30.42 -7.32 -12.23
C ALA A 18 30.40 -5.80 -12.03
N PRO A 19 29.22 -5.15 -12.04
CA PRO A 19 29.09 -3.79 -11.54
C PRO A 19 29.49 -3.76 -10.05
N ALA A 20 30.07 -2.65 -9.62
CA ALA A 20 30.54 -2.47 -8.25
C ALA A 20 29.39 -2.75 -7.24
N PRO A 21 29.68 -3.42 -6.11
CA PRO A 21 28.67 -3.66 -5.08
C PRO A 21 28.11 -2.31 -4.58
N LEU A 22 26.78 -2.19 -4.57
CA LEU A 22 26.09 -1.15 -3.83
C LEU A 22 26.31 -1.42 -2.35
N ASP A 23 27.12 -0.60 -1.71
CA ASP A 23 27.48 -0.70 -0.31
C ASP A 23 26.37 -0.09 0.55
N VAL A 24 25.27 -0.84 0.70
CA VAL A 24 24.21 -0.55 1.68
C VAL A 24 23.89 -1.86 2.38
N VAL A 25 24.67 -2.15 3.42
CA VAL A 25 24.44 -3.30 4.31
C VAL A 25 23.27 -2.95 5.24
N ALA A 26 22.39 -3.90 5.57
CA ALA A 26 21.26 -3.63 6.49
C ALA A 26 21.70 -3.05 7.86
N SER A 27 22.98 -3.23 8.24
CA SER A 27 23.62 -2.64 9.42
C SER A 27 23.86 -1.12 9.34
N THR A 28 23.65 -0.49 8.19
CA THR A 28 23.70 0.99 8.04
C THR A 28 22.33 1.64 8.12
N LEU A 29 21.24 0.86 8.26
CA LEU A 29 19.93 1.40 8.59
C LEU A 29 19.85 1.58 10.11
N PRO A 30 19.44 2.76 10.62
CA PRO A 30 19.29 2.95 12.05
C PRO A 30 18.24 1.96 12.60
N SER A 31 18.58 1.32 13.73
CA SER A 31 17.65 0.49 14.48
C SER A 31 16.42 1.31 14.89
N PRO A 32 15.19 0.76 14.86
CA PRO A 32 14.03 1.43 15.41
C PRO A 32 14.30 1.69 16.91
N ARG A 33 14.45 2.95 17.29
CA ARG A 33 14.74 3.32 18.68
C ARG A 33 13.41 3.46 19.43
N SER A 34 13.20 2.65 20.46
CA SER A 34 12.41 3.12 21.60
C SER A 34 13.11 4.35 22.17
N THR A 35 12.35 5.35 22.65
CA THR A 35 12.94 6.37 23.53
C THR A 35 13.57 5.67 24.76
N GLU A 36 14.53 6.32 25.40
CA GLU A 36 15.25 5.77 26.57
C GLU A 36 14.32 5.31 27.71
N ASP A 37 13.07 5.79 27.71
CA ASP A 37 12.01 5.45 28.69
C ASP A 37 11.04 4.35 28.24
N GLY A 38 11.25 3.72 27.07
CA GLY A 38 10.37 2.64 26.58
C GLY A 38 8.97 3.11 26.14
N VAL A 39 8.78 4.41 25.91
CA VAL A 39 7.50 4.97 25.42
C VAL A 39 7.38 4.72 23.92
N VAL A 40 6.29 4.04 23.54
CA VAL A 40 5.98 3.69 22.16
C VAL A 40 5.42 4.92 21.47
N VAL A 41 6.23 5.59 20.68
CA VAL A 41 5.83 6.71 19.85
C VAL A 41 4.77 6.24 18.84
N SER A 42 3.56 6.80 18.95
CA SER A 42 2.39 6.42 18.15
C SER A 42 1.81 7.65 17.46
N VAL A 43 1.06 7.43 16.37
CA VAL A 43 0.37 8.53 15.64
C VAL A 43 -0.54 9.36 16.54
N LYS A 44 -1.06 8.77 17.64
CA LYS A 44 -1.88 9.51 18.61
C LYS A 44 -1.10 10.60 19.32
N ASP A 45 0.20 10.43 19.51
CA ASP A 45 1.08 11.38 20.18
C ASP A 45 1.42 12.59 19.28
N PHE A 46 1.11 12.50 17.98
CA PHE A 46 1.33 13.56 17.00
C PHE A 46 0.05 14.21 16.47
N ARG A 47 -1.12 13.74 16.93
CA ARG A 47 -2.41 14.20 16.41
C ARG A 47 -2.58 15.71 16.59
N ASP A 48 -2.01 16.28 17.65
CA ASP A 48 -2.10 17.70 18.01
C ASP A 48 -1.18 18.58 17.13
N TYR A 49 -0.23 17.96 16.43
CA TYR A 49 0.73 18.66 15.57
C TYR A 49 0.35 18.59 14.09
N ILE A 50 -0.32 17.52 13.65
CA ILE A 50 -0.60 17.26 12.23
C ILE A 50 -2.04 17.68 11.90
N PRO A 51 -2.24 18.73 11.10
CA PRO A 51 -3.58 19.21 10.80
C PRO A 51 -4.36 18.29 9.85
N PRO A 52 -5.70 18.46 9.77
CA PRO A 52 -6.57 17.71 8.87
C PRO A 52 -6.52 18.15 7.39
N TYR A 53 -5.59 19.05 7.05
CA TYR A 53 -5.35 19.57 5.71
C TYR A 53 -3.87 19.45 5.36
N PHE A 54 -3.55 19.46 4.07
CA PHE A 54 -2.15 19.32 3.63
C PHE A 54 -1.32 20.51 4.11
N VAL A 55 -0.17 20.20 4.73
CA VAL A 55 0.89 21.15 5.07
C VAL A 55 2.24 20.65 4.57
N PRO A 56 3.19 21.54 4.21
CA PRO A 56 4.55 21.13 3.90
C PRO A 56 5.19 20.43 5.10
N VAL A 57 5.89 19.33 4.87
CA VAL A 57 6.54 18.60 5.96
C VAL A 57 7.60 19.46 6.65
N GLU A 58 8.28 20.31 5.89
CA GLU A 58 9.28 21.24 6.41
C GLU A 58 8.67 22.25 7.39
N ALA A 59 7.46 22.76 7.10
CA ALA A 59 6.74 23.67 7.98
C ALA A 59 6.26 22.95 9.25
N LEU A 60 5.72 21.73 9.11
CA LEU A 60 5.34 20.90 10.25
C LEU A 60 6.53 20.61 11.18
N LEU A 61 7.69 20.26 10.62
CA LEU A 61 8.89 19.93 11.40
C LEU A 61 9.42 21.13 12.20
N GLN A 62 9.16 22.38 11.76
CA GLN A 62 9.48 23.57 12.55
C GLN A 62 8.63 23.64 13.84
N CYS A 63 7.41 23.12 13.81
CA CYS A 63 6.53 23.02 14.97
C CYS A 63 6.84 21.81 15.87
N MET A 64 7.75 20.92 15.44
CA MET A 64 8.06 19.66 16.12
C MET A 64 9.57 19.52 16.41
N PRO A 65 10.11 20.30 17.38
CA PRO A 65 11.53 20.28 17.68
C PRO A 65 11.99 18.88 18.12
N GLY A 66 13.10 18.41 17.53
CA GLY A 66 13.67 17.08 17.79
C GLY A 66 13.17 15.96 16.87
N TYR A 67 12.16 16.23 16.01
CA TYR A 67 11.68 15.28 15.02
C TYR A 67 12.29 15.52 13.63
N THR A 68 12.40 14.44 12.85
CA THR A 68 12.95 14.47 11.49
C THR A 68 11.96 13.87 10.50
N LEU A 69 12.17 14.12 9.22
CA LEU A 69 11.41 13.48 8.15
C LEU A 69 11.45 11.94 8.24
N GLN A 70 12.59 11.37 8.63
CA GLN A 70 12.74 9.94 8.82
C GLN A 70 11.84 9.44 9.96
N HIS A 71 11.78 10.16 11.08
CA HIS A 71 10.86 9.83 12.18
C HIS A 71 9.40 9.83 11.70
N LEU A 72 8.99 10.82 10.91
CA LEU A 72 7.62 10.84 10.36
C LEU A 72 7.36 9.62 9.46
N GLN A 73 8.31 9.25 8.60
CA GLN A 73 8.16 8.10 7.70
C GLN A 73 8.13 6.75 8.44
N GLU A 74 8.90 6.62 9.52
CA GLU A 74 9.01 5.38 10.28
C GLU A 74 7.84 5.17 11.25
N TYR A 75 7.37 6.25 11.90
CA TYR A 75 6.35 6.16 12.96
C TYR A 75 4.93 6.50 12.48
N LEU A 76 4.77 7.24 11.38
CA LEU A 76 3.48 7.77 10.95
C LEU A 76 2.94 7.17 9.65
N ASP A 77 3.64 6.23 9.00
CA ASP A 77 3.12 5.49 7.84
C ASP A 77 1.98 4.55 8.27
N THR A 78 0.80 5.15 8.48
CA THR A 78 -0.42 4.49 8.91
C THR A 78 -1.57 4.99 8.08
N HIS A 79 -2.65 4.22 7.98
CA HIS A 79 -3.88 4.65 7.30
C HIS A 79 -4.53 5.92 7.88
N ALA A 80 -4.03 6.47 9.00
CA ALA A 80 -4.54 7.69 9.59
C ALA A 80 -3.83 8.95 9.08
N VAL A 81 -2.62 8.84 8.56
CA VAL A 81 -1.80 9.96 8.08
C VAL A 81 -1.49 9.74 6.61
N GLU A 82 -1.64 10.80 5.82
CA GLU A 82 -1.31 10.77 4.40
C GLU A 82 -0.07 11.63 4.16
N LEU A 83 1.01 10.98 3.71
CA LEU A 83 2.25 11.62 3.28
C LEU A 83 2.33 11.53 1.75
N VAL A 84 2.25 12.67 1.06
CA VAL A 84 2.29 12.75 -0.41
C VAL A 84 3.48 13.55 -0.89
N ARG A 85 3.89 13.30 -2.12
CA ARG A 85 4.93 14.05 -2.81
C ARG A 85 4.32 14.72 -4.05
N VAL A 86 4.54 16.01 -4.18
CA VAL A 86 4.22 16.79 -5.39
C VAL A 86 5.51 17.47 -5.81
N GLY A 87 5.98 17.23 -7.03
CA GLY A 87 7.33 17.62 -7.45
C GLY A 87 8.40 17.02 -6.52
N GLU A 88 9.30 17.87 -6.02
CA GLU A 88 10.31 17.51 -5.03
C GLU A 88 9.85 17.67 -3.56
N SER A 89 8.72 18.36 -3.35
CA SER A 89 8.21 18.71 -2.03
C SER A 89 7.31 17.63 -1.43
N ARG A 90 7.30 17.52 -0.09
CA ARG A 90 6.48 16.56 0.64
C ARG A 90 5.43 17.27 1.47
N PHE A 91 4.23 16.70 1.50
CA PHE A 91 3.10 17.25 2.23
C PHE A 91 2.46 16.16 3.07
N ILE A 92 1.91 16.57 4.22
CA ILE A 92 1.32 15.67 5.20
C ILE A 92 -0.03 16.19 5.66
N ARG A 93 -0.98 15.29 5.91
CA ARG A 93 -2.26 15.59 6.58
C ARG A 93 -2.77 14.40 7.40
N LEU A 94 -3.68 14.68 8.34
CA LEU A 94 -4.34 13.69 9.19
C LEU A 94 -5.80 13.43 8.75
N HIS A 95 -6.17 12.16 8.62
CA HIS A 95 -7.51 11.69 8.26
C HIS A 95 -8.32 11.09 9.42
N GLY A 96 -7.68 10.85 10.56
CA GLY A 96 -8.32 10.25 11.74
C GLY A 96 -8.48 8.72 11.65
N GLY A 97 -8.11 8.12 10.50
CA GLY A 97 -7.90 6.69 10.35
C GLY A 97 -9.09 5.82 10.73
N PHE A 98 -10.30 6.16 10.25
CA PHE A 98 -11.57 5.52 10.60
C PHE A 98 -11.99 5.74 12.08
N GLY A 99 -11.81 6.95 12.62
CA GLY A 99 -12.11 7.22 14.03
C GLY A 99 -11.22 6.43 15.00
N LYS A 100 -10.01 6.05 14.57
CA LYS A 100 -9.00 5.46 15.49
C LYS A 100 -8.24 6.52 16.27
N ILE A 101 -8.16 7.70 15.69
CA ILE A 101 -7.53 8.88 16.28
C ILE A 101 -8.63 9.92 16.37
N PRO A 102 -9.11 10.23 17.59
CA PRO A 102 -10.05 11.32 17.75
C PRO A 102 -9.32 12.62 17.40
N ILE A 103 -9.82 13.29 16.37
CA ILE A 103 -9.38 14.63 15.97
C ILE A 103 -10.34 15.60 16.65
N HIS A 104 -9.83 16.42 17.55
CA HIS A 104 -10.57 17.53 18.15
C HIS A 104 -9.96 18.85 17.67
N ARG A 105 -10.77 19.88 17.50
CA ARG A 105 -10.28 21.21 17.11
C ARG A 105 -9.54 21.93 18.24
N GLU A 106 -9.77 21.56 19.49
CA GLU A 106 -9.16 22.22 20.66
C GLU A 106 -7.75 21.69 20.99
N ASP A 107 -7.32 20.61 20.33
CA ASP A 107 -6.01 20.01 20.52
C ASP A 107 -4.96 20.75 19.67
N GLY A 108 -3.97 21.42 20.28
CA GLY A 108 -2.81 21.99 19.56
C GLY A 108 -2.93 23.44 19.07
N ALA A 109 -3.67 24.31 19.77
CA ALA A 109 -3.93 25.70 19.38
C ALA A 109 -2.70 26.51 18.92
N ASP A 110 -1.54 26.32 19.54
CA ASP A 110 -0.29 27.03 19.18
C ASP A 110 0.28 26.58 17.81
N VAL A 111 0.06 25.31 17.45
CA VAL A 111 0.47 24.74 16.16
C VAL A 111 -0.52 25.13 15.06
N GLU A 112 -1.81 25.18 15.40
CA GLU A 112 -2.87 25.58 14.46
C GLU A 112 -2.67 26.99 13.93
N GLU A 113 -2.26 27.95 14.79
CA GLU A 113 -2.00 29.32 14.34
C GLU A 113 -0.82 29.40 13.36
N SER A 114 0.24 28.62 13.60
CA SER A 114 1.43 28.57 12.73
C SER A 114 1.16 27.92 11.37
N LEU A 115 0.20 26.98 11.31
CA LEU A 115 -0.15 26.23 10.10
C LEU A 115 -1.39 26.77 9.37
N LYS A 116 -2.10 27.73 9.97
CA LYS A 116 -3.28 28.41 9.40
C LYS A 116 -3.12 28.91 7.97
N PRO A 117 -1.95 29.43 7.51
CA PRO A 117 -1.78 29.87 6.12
C PRO A 117 -2.00 28.77 5.07
N TYR A 118 -1.85 27.50 5.45
CA TYR A 118 -2.04 26.35 4.57
C TYR A 118 -3.48 25.81 4.57
N GLN A 119 -4.33 26.34 5.45
CA GLN A 119 -5.72 25.91 5.56
C GLN A 119 -6.48 26.30 4.28
N PRO A 120 -7.16 25.35 3.62
CA PRO A 120 -7.89 25.65 2.41
C PRO A 120 -9.16 26.48 2.72
N ASP A 121 -9.47 27.45 1.88
CA ASP A 121 -10.75 28.16 1.95
C ASP A 121 -11.81 27.50 1.03
N PRO A 122 -12.89 26.91 1.59
CA PRO A 122 -13.96 26.30 0.80
C PRO A 122 -14.77 27.31 -0.01
N SER A 123 -14.75 28.59 0.36
CA SER A 123 -15.49 29.63 -0.35
C SER A 123 -15.01 29.81 -1.80
N LEU A 124 -13.75 29.45 -2.07
CA LEU A 124 -13.12 29.56 -3.40
C LEU A 124 -13.64 28.51 -4.40
N VAL A 125 -14.27 27.43 -3.93
CA VAL A 125 -14.77 26.33 -4.77
C VAL A 125 -15.61 26.84 -5.94
N THR A 126 -16.54 27.76 -5.67
CA THR A 126 -17.46 28.30 -6.68
C THR A 126 -16.72 28.97 -7.83
N ALA A 127 -15.61 29.66 -7.55
CA ALA A 127 -14.80 30.32 -8.58
C ALA A 127 -14.17 29.34 -9.56
N PHE A 128 -13.81 28.14 -9.10
CA PHE A 128 -13.26 27.08 -9.95
C PHE A 128 -14.34 26.23 -10.62
N GLU A 129 -15.48 25.99 -9.96
CA GLU A 129 -16.61 25.23 -10.55
C GLU A 129 -17.16 25.90 -11.82
N VAL A 130 -17.28 27.24 -11.81
CA VAL A 130 -17.81 28.02 -12.95
C VAL A 130 -16.97 27.85 -14.20
N VAL A 131 -15.65 27.63 -14.08
CA VAL A 131 -14.74 27.44 -15.22
C VAL A 131 -15.11 26.21 -16.06
N PHE A 132 -15.66 25.17 -15.42
CA PHE A 132 -16.09 23.95 -16.11
C PHE A 132 -17.39 24.14 -16.88
N GLN A 133 -18.12 25.24 -16.69
CA GLN A 133 -19.39 25.53 -17.38
C GLN A 133 -20.42 24.39 -17.27
N GLY A 134 -20.40 23.65 -16.15
CA GLY A 134 -21.24 22.47 -15.93
C GLY A 134 -20.76 21.18 -16.59
N ASN A 135 -19.64 21.19 -17.33
CA ASN A 135 -19.05 19.99 -17.90
C ASN A 135 -18.37 19.15 -16.80
N THR A 136 -18.91 17.96 -16.56
CA THR A 136 -18.43 17.03 -15.53
C THR A 136 -17.70 15.83 -16.11
N ASP A 137 -17.50 15.78 -17.43
CA ASP A 137 -16.90 14.63 -18.11
C ASP A 137 -15.43 14.85 -18.50
N GLN A 138 -14.99 16.10 -18.58
CA GLN A 138 -13.65 16.45 -19.05
C GLN A 138 -12.65 16.71 -17.91
N TRP A 139 -11.42 16.25 -18.14
CA TRP A 139 -10.26 16.63 -17.33
C TRP A 139 -9.68 17.93 -17.89
N MET A 140 -9.47 18.91 -17.01
CA MET A 140 -8.84 20.17 -17.32
C MET A 140 -7.42 20.19 -16.73
N PRO A 141 -6.37 20.44 -17.53
CA PRO A 141 -5.03 20.68 -17.00
C PRO A 141 -5.04 21.77 -15.93
N LEU A 142 -4.27 21.59 -14.87
CA LEU A 142 -4.26 22.51 -13.73
C LEU A 142 -3.88 23.94 -14.15
N GLU A 143 -2.84 24.09 -14.98
CA GLU A 143 -2.40 25.38 -15.49
C GLU A 143 -3.52 26.10 -16.26
N GLU A 144 -4.27 25.36 -17.07
CA GLU A 144 -5.41 25.92 -17.82
C GLU A 144 -6.56 26.33 -16.88
N LEU A 145 -6.86 25.52 -15.87
CA LEU A 145 -7.87 25.84 -14.86
C LEU A 145 -7.51 27.11 -14.09
N LEU A 146 -6.26 27.22 -13.63
CA LEU A 146 -5.77 28.40 -12.90
C LEU A 146 -5.75 29.65 -13.80
N GLY A 147 -5.42 29.50 -15.09
CA GLY A 147 -5.43 30.60 -16.05
C GLY A 147 -6.82 31.11 -16.41
N LYS A 148 -7.86 30.28 -16.27
CA LYS A 148 -9.26 30.63 -16.57
C LYS A 148 -10.08 31.05 -15.35
N ALA A 149 -9.67 30.65 -14.15
CA ALA A 149 -10.36 30.98 -12.91
C ALA A 149 -10.22 32.47 -12.54
N ASP A 150 -11.04 32.93 -11.58
CA ASP A 150 -10.92 34.30 -11.05
C ASP A 150 -9.51 34.50 -10.45
N PRO A 151 -8.72 35.48 -10.91
CA PRO A 151 -7.39 35.76 -10.39
C PRO A 151 -7.36 35.99 -8.87
N LYS A 152 -8.43 36.55 -8.28
CA LYS A 152 -8.52 36.73 -6.83
C LYS A 152 -8.63 35.41 -6.10
N ALA A 153 -9.39 34.46 -6.65
CA ALA A 153 -9.53 33.13 -6.07
C ALA A 153 -8.22 32.33 -6.20
N VAL A 154 -7.52 32.47 -7.33
CA VAL A 154 -6.21 31.85 -7.54
C VAL A 154 -5.17 32.40 -6.56
N ALA A 155 -5.12 33.72 -6.35
CA ALA A 155 -4.21 34.35 -5.40
C ALA A 155 -4.52 34.03 -3.93
N ALA A 156 -5.75 33.58 -3.63
CA ALA A 156 -6.17 33.17 -2.30
C ALA A 156 -5.90 31.67 -2.01
N LEU A 157 -5.38 30.92 -2.98
CA LEU A 157 -5.01 29.52 -2.75
C LEU A 157 -3.82 29.42 -1.76
N PRO A 158 -3.79 28.37 -0.91
CA PRO A 158 -2.67 28.16 0.02
C PRO A 158 -1.36 27.78 -0.68
N TYR A 159 -1.45 27.38 -1.95
CA TYR A 159 -0.33 26.89 -2.75
C TYR A 159 -0.39 27.43 -4.18
N GLU A 160 0.78 27.73 -4.73
CA GLU A 160 0.92 28.25 -6.09
C GLU A 160 1.38 27.17 -7.09
N GLY A 161 1.17 27.45 -8.39
CA GLY A 161 1.65 26.62 -9.48
C GLY A 161 1.15 25.17 -9.41
N GLU A 162 2.07 24.21 -9.53
CA GLU A 162 1.73 22.78 -9.50
C GLU A 162 1.21 22.31 -8.13
N PHE A 163 1.60 22.96 -7.04
CA PHE A 163 1.19 22.62 -5.67
C PHE A 163 -0.26 22.99 -5.38
N ALA A 164 -0.85 23.89 -6.18
CA ALA A 164 -2.28 24.21 -6.12
C ALA A 164 -3.18 22.96 -6.24
N ILE A 165 -2.68 21.87 -6.82
CA ILE A 165 -3.40 20.59 -6.88
C ILE A 165 -3.85 20.08 -5.50
N LEU A 166 -3.12 20.42 -4.43
CA LEU A 166 -3.44 20.03 -3.06
C LEU A 166 -4.77 20.64 -2.57
N TYR A 167 -5.12 21.84 -3.04
CA TYR A 167 -6.42 22.43 -2.76
C TYR A 167 -7.55 21.56 -3.31
N PHE A 168 -7.44 21.14 -4.58
CA PHE A 168 -8.42 20.26 -5.22
C PHE A 168 -8.44 18.85 -4.60
N ALA A 169 -7.28 18.35 -4.17
CA ALA A 169 -7.17 17.10 -3.42
C ALA A 169 -7.82 17.18 -2.02
N GLN A 170 -7.98 18.38 -1.47
CA GLN A 170 -8.74 18.61 -0.24
C GLN A 170 -10.24 18.81 -0.55
N MET A 171 -10.60 19.35 -1.71
CA MET A 171 -11.99 19.59 -2.15
C MET A 171 -12.63 18.42 -2.91
N GLN A 172 -12.37 17.17 -2.48
CA GLN A 172 -12.82 15.96 -3.18
C GLN A 172 -14.35 15.73 -3.20
N HIS A 173 -15.09 16.49 -2.40
CA HIS A 173 -16.55 16.55 -2.47
C HIS A 173 -17.06 17.24 -3.75
N LYS A 174 -16.22 18.03 -4.44
CA LYS A 174 -16.55 18.72 -5.70
C LYS A 174 -15.66 18.34 -6.87
N PHE A 175 -14.39 18.02 -6.62
CA PHE A 175 -13.42 17.77 -7.69
C PHE A 175 -12.81 16.36 -7.59
N ASN A 176 -12.51 15.78 -8.75
CA ASN A 176 -11.51 14.73 -8.89
C ASN A 176 -10.20 15.39 -9.32
N PHE A 177 -9.08 14.77 -8.98
CA PHE A 177 -7.76 15.26 -9.36
C PHE A 177 -6.88 14.10 -9.83
N SER A 178 -5.88 14.41 -10.63
CA SER A 178 -4.87 13.48 -11.10
C SER A 178 -3.53 14.19 -11.11
N VAL A 179 -2.49 13.48 -10.66
CA VAL A 179 -1.10 13.95 -10.68
C VAL A 179 -0.31 12.97 -11.52
N SER A 180 0.32 13.46 -12.59
CA SER A 180 1.14 12.65 -13.49
C SER A 180 2.55 13.26 -13.60
N PRO A 181 3.62 12.46 -13.41
CA PRO A 181 4.98 12.94 -13.60
C PRO A 181 5.28 13.39 -15.04
N THR A 182 4.54 12.89 -16.03
CA THR A 182 4.81 13.13 -17.45
C THR A 182 3.81 14.07 -18.12
N SER A 183 2.56 14.07 -17.68
CA SER A 183 1.47 14.86 -18.30
C SER A 183 0.96 16.00 -17.42
N GLY A 184 1.62 16.24 -16.29
CA GLY A 184 1.23 17.28 -15.33
C GLY A 184 -0.02 16.93 -14.51
N SER A 185 -0.46 17.89 -13.69
CA SER A 185 -1.64 17.77 -12.85
C SER A 185 -2.90 18.18 -13.60
N ALA A 186 -4.01 17.50 -13.35
CA ALA A 186 -5.31 17.80 -13.94
C ALA A 186 -6.45 17.66 -12.92
N VAL A 187 -7.51 18.42 -13.14
CA VAL A 187 -8.70 18.49 -12.27
C VAL A 187 -9.95 18.24 -13.11
N LYS A 188 -10.92 17.56 -12.52
CA LYS A 188 -12.21 17.28 -13.15
C LYS A 188 -13.34 17.56 -12.17
N LEU A 189 -14.36 18.30 -12.60
CA LEU A 189 -15.57 18.52 -11.80
C LEU A 189 -16.31 17.20 -11.58
N ARG A 190 -16.78 16.93 -10.36
CA ARG A 190 -17.53 15.70 -10.06
C ARG A 190 -18.99 15.83 -10.52
N PRO A 191 -19.57 14.77 -11.10
CA PRO A 191 -21.00 14.74 -11.38
C PRO A 191 -21.81 14.68 -10.07
N VAL A 192 -22.93 15.41 -10.05
CA VAL A 192 -23.91 15.37 -8.96
C VAL A 192 -24.97 14.29 -9.29
N PRO A 193 -25.39 13.44 -8.33
CA PRO A 193 -25.02 13.47 -6.91
C PRO A 193 -23.70 12.75 -6.61
N VAL A 194 -22.87 13.36 -5.78
CA VAL A 194 -21.68 12.71 -5.21
C VAL A 194 -22.12 11.78 -4.09
N ARG A 195 -21.71 10.50 -4.13
CA ARG A 195 -22.10 9.47 -3.14
C ARG A 195 -20.94 8.55 -2.71
N GLY A 196 -19.71 9.02 -2.85
CA GLY A 196 -18.52 8.18 -2.76
C GLY A 196 -17.45 8.68 -1.78
N LEU A 197 -17.77 9.60 -0.88
CA LEU A 197 -16.78 10.08 0.09
C LEU A 197 -16.54 9.02 1.16
N THR A 198 -15.25 8.80 1.43
CA THR A 198 -14.72 7.88 2.44
C THR A 198 -13.92 8.67 3.47
N GLU A 199 -13.46 8.01 4.52
CA GLU A 199 -12.55 8.57 5.51
C GLU A 199 -11.23 9.11 4.96
N LEU A 200 -10.77 8.64 3.79
CA LEU A 200 -9.53 9.10 3.15
C LEU A 200 -9.74 10.25 2.17
N THR A 201 -10.99 10.48 1.77
CA THR A 201 -11.34 11.44 0.70
C THR A 201 -12.25 12.55 1.21
N THR A 202 -12.62 12.53 2.49
CA THR A 202 -13.49 13.56 3.06
C THR A 202 -12.70 14.86 3.22
N PRO A 203 -13.26 16.03 2.82
CA PRO A 203 -12.66 17.33 3.11
C PRO A 203 -12.70 17.67 4.61
N THR A 204 -13.57 17.01 5.38
CA THR A 204 -13.91 17.34 6.77
C THR A 204 -13.67 16.11 7.69
N PRO A 205 -12.41 15.66 7.85
CA PRO A 205 -12.10 14.46 8.63
C PRO A 205 -12.45 14.63 10.11
N THR A 206 -12.39 15.85 10.65
CA THR A 206 -12.81 16.16 12.03
C THR A 206 -14.31 15.92 12.24
N SER A 207 -15.17 16.49 11.38
CA SER A 207 -16.62 16.24 11.42
C SER A 207 -16.95 14.75 11.23
N LEU A 208 -16.27 14.05 10.32
CA LEU A 208 -16.48 12.62 10.12
C LEU A 208 -16.07 11.80 11.36
N SER A 209 -14.94 12.15 11.98
CA SER A 209 -14.46 11.53 13.21
C SER A 209 -15.47 11.69 14.35
N PHE A 210 -16.07 12.88 14.51
CA PHE A 210 -17.15 13.11 15.48
C PHE A 210 -18.29 12.08 15.30
N PHE A 211 -18.83 11.93 14.09
CA PHE A 211 -19.94 11.00 13.86
C PHE A 211 -19.57 9.53 14.00
N PHE A 212 -18.30 9.15 13.84
CA PHE A 212 -17.87 7.78 14.16
C PHE A 212 -18.01 7.44 15.65
N PHE A 213 -17.90 8.43 16.54
CA PHE A 213 -18.06 8.26 17.97
C PHE A 213 -19.48 8.56 18.47
N THR A 214 -20.23 9.40 17.77
CA THR A 214 -21.60 9.79 18.17
C THR A 214 -22.67 8.82 17.69
N ILE A 215 -22.54 8.28 16.47
CA ILE A 215 -23.54 7.34 15.93
C ILE A 215 -23.33 5.99 16.62
N PRO A 216 -24.34 5.48 17.35
CA PRO A 216 -24.23 4.18 17.97
C PRO A 216 -23.88 3.13 16.92
N THR A 217 -22.91 2.27 17.22
CA THR A 217 -22.59 1.18 16.31
C THR A 217 -23.82 0.29 16.08
N ASP A 218 -24.74 0.22 17.05
CA ASP A 218 -25.74 -0.83 17.14
C ASP A 218 -27.17 -0.42 16.82
N GLU A 219 -27.42 0.89 16.70
CA GLU A 219 -28.75 1.46 16.59
C GLU A 219 -28.83 2.48 15.45
N GLN A 220 -30.07 2.78 15.05
CA GLN A 220 -30.37 3.91 14.17
C GLN A 220 -30.60 5.17 15.02
N ILE A 221 -30.18 6.32 14.51
CA ILE A 221 -30.39 7.60 15.19
C ILE A 221 -31.08 8.57 14.23
N SER A 222 -32.14 9.24 14.70
CA SER A 222 -32.84 10.22 13.86
C SER A 222 -31.94 11.41 13.55
N THR A 223 -32.08 11.98 12.34
CA THR A 223 -31.36 13.20 11.94
C THR A 223 -31.60 14.36 12.90
N GLU A 224 -32.81 14.52 13.42
CA GLU A 224 -33.16 15.57 14.39
C GLU A 224 -32.37 15.44 15.70
N LYS A 225 -32.26 14.22 16.23
CA LYS A 225 -31.47 13.96 17.43
C LYS A 225 -29.98 14.21 17.17
N LEU A 226 -29.47 13.82 16.00
CA LEU A 226 -28.08 14.12 15.63
C LEU A 226 -27.83 15.63 15.50
N LYS A 227 -28.75 16.39 14.90
CA LYS A 227 -28.64 17.86 14.84
C LYS A 227 -28.54 18.47 16.23
N ALA A 228 -29.34 18.01 17.19
CA ALA A 228 -29.29 18.49 18.57
C ALA A 228 -27.98 18.11 19.30
N LEU A 229 -27.35 17.00 18.94
CA LEU A 229 -26.07 16.55 19.53
C LEU A 229 -24.84 17.16 18.84
N THR A 230 -24.99 17.72 17.65
CA THR A 230 -23.86 18.20 16.85
C THR A 230 -23.37 19.55 17.38
N PRO A 231 -22.09 19.67 17.77
CA PRO A 231 -21.49 20.94 18.16
C PRO A 231 -21.61 22.02 17.06
N ALA A 232 -21.68 23.30 17.47
CA ALA A 232 -21.92 24.41 16.54
C ALA A 232 -20.82 24.58 15.48
N ASP A 233 -19.58 24.29 15.84
CA ASP A 233 -18.41 24.36 14.97
C ASP A 233 -18.39 23.24 13.92
N VAL A 234 -18.80 22.02 14.30
CA VAL A 234 -19.02 20.87 13.41
C VAL A 234 -20.19 21.16 12.47
N ALA A 235 -21.30 21.67 12.99
CA ALA A 235 -22.46 22.05 12.17
C ALA A 235 -22.10 23.14 11.15
N SER A 236 -21.30 24.13 11.55
CA SER A 236 -20.83 25.20 10.67
C SER A 236 -19.93 24.67 9.55
N GLU A 237 -19.00 23.77 9.87
CA GLU A 237 -18.16 23.10 8.87
C GLU A 237 -19.01 22.29 7.89
N ILE A 238 -19.99 21.51 8.39
CA ILE A 238 -20.87 20.72 7.53
C ILE A 238 -21.68 21.61 6.59
N ASN A 239 -22.23 22.71 7.10
CA ASN A 239 -22.99 23.65 6.27
C ASN A 239 -22.09 24.31 5.21
N LEU A 240 -20.85 24.65 5.56
CA LEU A 240 -19.89 25.25 4.64
C LEU A 240 -19.53 24.33 3.47
N TYR A 241 -19.28 23.05 3.73
CA TYR A 241 -18.84 22.10 2.71
C TYR A 241 -19.98 21.37 1.98
N TYR A 242 -21.08 21.08 2.67
CA TYR A 242 -22.14 20.19 2.18
C TYR A 242 -23.52 20.85 2.14
N GLY A 243 -23.68 22.04 2.73
CA GLY A 243 -24.95 22.76 2.84
C GLY A 243 -25.86 22.25 3.95
N THR A 244 -26.02 20.93 4.10
CA THR A 244 -26.85 20.32 5.15
C THR A 244 -26.24 19.04 5.72
N LEU A 245 -26.71 18.65 6.91
CA LEU A 245 -26.33 17.39 7.54
C LEU A 245 -26.76 16.17 6.72
N GLU A 246 -27.94 16.21 6.12
CA GLU A 246 -28.45 15.15 5.24
C GLU A 246 -27.57 15.00 3.99
N SER A 247 -27.14 16.11 3.41
CA SER A 247 -26.22 16.13 2.27
C SER A 247 -24.86 15.51 2.65
N PHE A 248 -24.33 15.85 3.82
CA PHE A 248 -23.11 15.23 4.36
C PHE A 248 -23.25 13.70 4.42
N PHE A 249 -24.31 13.16 5.03
CA PHE A 249 -24.52 11.72 5.13
C PHE A 249 -24.77 11.06 3.77
N ALA A 250 -25.48 11.72 2.86
CA ALA A 250 -25.73 11.24 1.52
C ALA A 250 -24.43 11.12 0.70
N MET A 251 -23.51 12.08 0.83
CA MET A 251 -22.20 12.04 0.17
C MET A 251 -21.27 10.97 0.75
N HIS A 252 -21.42 10.65 2.04
CA HIS A 252 -20.71 9.57 2.74
C HIS A 252 -21.48 8.23 2.71
N GLY A 253 -22.23 7.99 1.63
CA GLY A 253 -23.00 6.76 1.40
C GLY A 253 -22.24 5.42 1.51
N PRO A 254 -20.90 5.34 1.33
CA PRO A 254 -20.13 4.12 1.62
C PRO A 254 -20.01 3.81 3.13
N ILE A 255 -20.16 4.82 3.98
CA ILE A 255 -20.01 4.73 5.44
C ILE A 255 -21.38 4.67 6.12
N PHE A 256 -22.29 5.55 5.72
CA PHE A 256 -23.61 5.71 6.33
C PHE A 256 -24.73 5.36 5.36
N TYR A 257 -25.88 5.01 5.93
CA TYR A 257 -27.12 4.82 5.22
C TYR A 257 -28.20 5.70 5.86
N ILE A 258 -28.94 6.42 5.03
CA ILE A 258 -30.11 7.19 5.46
C ILE A 258 -31.34 6.34 5.10
N SER A 259 -32.14 5.99 6.11
CA SER A 259 -33.39 5.26 5.91
C SER A 259 -34.54 6.19 5.53
N GLU A 260 -35.66 5.61 5.12
CA GLU A 260 -36.85 6.33 4.63
C GLU A 260 -37.48 7.25 5.69
N ASP A 261 -37.33 6.90 6.96
CA ASP A 261 -37.77 7.67 8.14
C ASP A 261 -36.76 8.77 8.53
N CYS A 262 -35.78 9.07 7.69
CA CYS A 262 -34.69 10.00 7.97
C CYS A 262 -33.84 9.61 9.19
N SER A 263 -33.79 8.32 9.53
CA SER A 263 -32.80 7.80 10.48
C SER A 263 -31.47 7.51 9.77
N ILE A 264 -30.37 7.64 10.52
CA ILE A 264 -29.02 7.39 10.04
C ILE A 264 -28.49 6.13 10.71
N VAL A 265 -27.94 5.24 9.89
CA VAL A 265 -27.35 3.97 10.30
C VAL A 265 -25.95 3.85 9.73
N MET A 266 -24.99 3.46 10.57
CA MET A 266 -23.65 3.12 10.11
C MET A 266 -23.66 1.76 9.41
N ARG A 267 -23.04 1.66 8.22
CA ARG A 267 -23.00 0.40 7.48
C ARG A 267 -22.25 -0.69 8.26
N THR A 268 -22.71 -1.93 8.12
CA THR A 268 -22.22 -3.09 8.87
C THR A 268 -20.71 -3.31 8.76
N SER A 269 -20.10 -3.01 7.60
CA SER A 269 -18.66 -3.12 7.39
C SER A 269 -17.87 -2.16 8.28
N TYR A 270 -18.31 -0.90 8.40
CA TYR A 270 -17.72 0.11 9.27
C TYR A 270 -18.03 -0.16 10.73
N ARG A 271 -19.29 -0.48 11.05
CA ARG A 271 -19.73 -0.91 12.39
C ARG A 271 -18.83 -2.01 12.96
N ARG A 272 -18.66 -3.13 12.24
CA ARG A 272 -17.85 -4.27 12.69
C ARG A 272 -16.39 -3.90 12.88
N ARG A 273 -15.86 -2.96 12.09
CA ARG A 273 -14.47 -2.49 12.23
C ARG A 273 -14.29 -1.64 13.48
N LEU A 274 -15.21 -0.72 13.75
CA LEU A 274 -15.19 0.10 14.96
C LEU A 274 -15.39 -0.74 16.22
N GLN A 275 -16.40 -1.61 16.23
CA GLN A 275 -16.63 -2.56 17.33
C GLN A 275 -15.39 -3.42 17.59
N PHE A 276 -14.75 -3.94 16.53
CA PHE A 276 -13.53 -4.73 16.72
C PHE A 276 -12.36 -3.88 17.25
N ALA A 277 -12.27 -2.61 16.85
CA ALA A 277 -11.20 -1.71 17.28
C ALA A 277 -11.37 -1.25 18.74
N SER A 278 -12.58 -1.17 19.26
CA SER A 278 -12.85 -0.80 20.66
C SER A 278 -12.56 -1.93 21.66
N LEU A 279 -12.48 -3.19 21.20
CA LEU A 279 -12.08 -4.32 22.02
C LEU A 279 -10.62 -4.24 22.46
N THR A 280 -10.28 -4.79 23.63
CA THR A 280 -8.88 -4.95 24.06
C THR A 280 -8.12 -5.90 23.13
N LEU A 281 -6.79 -5.91 23.17
CA LEU A 281 -5.99 -6.81 22.32
C LEU A 281 -6.31 -8.29 22.58
N GLU A 282 -6.61 -8.66 23.83
CA GLU A 282 -7.00 -10.01 24.25
C GLU A 282 -8.35 -10.40 23.65
N GLN A 283 -9.32 -9.50 23.71
CA GLN A 283 -10.64 -9.70 23.12
C GLN A 283 -10.56 -9.75 21.58
N GLN A 284 -9.75 -8.89 20.97
CA GLN A 284 -9.46 -8.94 19.53
C GLN A 284 -8.82 -10.28 19.14
N LEU A 285 -7.91 -10.80 19.97
CA LEU A 285 -7.25 -12.09 19.77
C LEU A 285 -8.27 -13.22 19.84
N GLN A 286 -9.15 -13.23 20.85
CA GLN A 286 -10.21 -14.22 21.01
C GLN A 286 -11.11 -14.28 19.78
N VAL A 287 -11.60 -13.12 19.32
CA VAL A 287 -12.43 -13.02 18.10
C VAL A 287 -11.67 -13.50 16.85
N ALA A 288 -10.36 -13.22 16.75
CA ALA A 288 -9.54 -13.69 15.64
C ALA A 288 -9.30 -15.22 15.69
N MET A 289 -9.16 -15.78 16.89
CA MET A 289 -9.03 -17.22 17.14
C MET A 289 -10.31 -17.98 16.78
N GLU A 290 -11.47 -17.47 17.19
CA GLU A 290 -12.77 -18.03 16.81
C GLU A 290 -12.97 -18.05 15.29
N LYS A 291 -12.54 -16.99 14.60
CA LYS A 291 -12.57 -16.89 13.13
C LYS A 291 -11.46 -17.66 12.43
N LYS A 292 -10.52 -18.28 13.18
CA LYS A 292 -9.34 -19.00 12.66
C LYS A 292 -8.47 -18.14 11.71
N ASP A 293 -8.44 -16.82 11.92
CA ASP A 293 -7.66 -15.89 11.10
C ASP A 293 -6.19 -15.86 11.55
N LYS A 294 -5.41 -16.84 11.07
CA LYS A 294 -4.00 -17.01 11.47
C LYS A 294 -3.13 -15.77 11.26
N PRO A 295 -3.21 -15.04 10.13
CA PRO A 295 -2.49 -13.78 9.97
C PRO A 295 -2.83 -12.75 11.06
N LYS A 296 -4.11 -12.57 11.36
CA LYS A 296 -4.56 -11.57 12.35
C LYS A 296 -4.22 -11.98 13.77
N ILE A 297 -4.37 -13.26 14.12
CA ILE A 297 -3.92 -13.85 15.39
C ILE A 297 -2.45 -13.52 15.63
N ARG A 298 -1.58 -13.79 14.65
CA ARG A 298 -0.15 -13.49 14.77
C ARG A 298 0.08 -12.01 14.99
N THR A 299 -0.50 -11.14 14.16
CA THR A 299 -0.36 -9.68 14.31
C THR A 299 -0.78 -9.18 15.69
N ILE A 300 -1.91 -9.67 16.22
CA ILE A 300 -2.38 -9.28 17.55
C ILE A 300 -1.45 -9.82 18.64
N ARG A 301 -1.00 -11.08 18.56
CA ARG A 301 -0.03 -11.65 19.50
C ARG A 301 1.27 -10.86 19.55
N ARG A 302 1.80 -10.35 18.42
CA ARG A 302 3.00 -9.49 18.45
C ARG A 302 2.74 -8.17 19.16
N ARG A 303 1.57 -7.56 18.92
CA ARG A 303 1.18 -6.33 19.61
C ARG A 303 1.08 -6.55 21.13
N ILE A 304 0.53 -7.69 21.56
CA ILE A 304 0.48 -8.09 22.96
C ILE A 304 1.91 -8.30 23.50
N ALA A 305 2.74 -9.08 22.82
CA ALA A 305 4.12 -9.33 23.23
C ALA A 305 4.95 -8.04 23.35
N PHE A 306 4.75 -7.09 22.43
CA PHE A 306 5.37 -5.77 22.46
C PHE A 306 4.89 -4.92 23.64
N ARG A 307 3.58 -4.89 23.89
CA ARG A 307 3.00 -4.18 25.04
C ARG A 307 3.47 -4.74 26.37
N ASP A 308 3.47 -6.08 26.51
CA ASP A 308 3.71 -6.75 27.78
C ASP A 308 5.20 -6.80 28.13
N ASN A 309 6.08 -6.86 27.12
CA ASN A 309 7.53 -6.91 27.30
C ASN A 309 8.23 -5.97 26.29
N PRO A 310 8.19 -4.64 26.49
CA PRO A 310 8.75 -3.67 25.55
C PRO A 310 10.29 -3.76 25.43
N SER A 311 10.98 -4.28 26.44
CA SER A 311 12.43 -4.48 26.44
C SER A 311 12.87 -5.88 25.97
N HIS A 312 11.95 -6.67 25.41
CA HIS A 312 12.27 -8.03 24.95
C HIS A 312 13.35 -8.00 23.86
N PRO A 313 14.40 -8.85 23.94
CA PRO A 313 15.52 -8.81 22.99
C PRO A 313 15.09 -9.08 21.54
N PHE A 314 13.99 -9.79 21.31
CA PHE A 314 13.48 -10.08 19.96
C PHE A 314 12.78 -8.90 19.27
N HIS A 315 12.63 -7.75 19.93
CA HIS A 315 12.26 -6.52 19.23
C HIS A 315 13.38 -6.01 18.33
N ASP A 316 14.63 -6.32 18.69
CA ASP A 316 15.77 -6.15 17.80
C ASP A 316 15.75 -7.29 16.76
N PRO A 317 15.59 -6.96 15.46
CA PRO A 317 15.47 -7.96 14.41
C PRO A 317 16.75 -8.76 14.20
N ASP A 318 17.94 -8.25 14.59
CA ASP A 318 19.20 -9.01 14.58
C ASP A 318 19.19 -10.13 15.63
N ASN A 319 18.78 -9.82 16.86
CA ASN A 319 18.64 -10.80 17.95
C ASN A 319 17.59 -11.86 17.60
N LEU A 320 16.47 -11.43 17.03
CA LEU A 320 15.44 -12.35 16.53
C LEU A 320 15.98 -13.25 15.43
N ALA A 321 16.72 -12.70 14.46
CA ALA A 321 17.32 -13.48 13.37
C ALA A 321 18.30 -14.53 13.90
N MET A 322 19.16 -14.14 14.84
CA MET A 322 20.10 -15.03 15.50
C MET A 322 19.38 -16.17 16.25
N GLU A 323 18.31 -15.85 16.99
CA GLU A 323 17.52 -16.85 17.70
C GLU A 323 16.80 -17.81 16.74
N VAL A 324 16.11 -17.27 15.73
CA VAL A 324 15.39 -18.06 14.73
C VAL A 324 16.35 -19.02 14.00
N ALA A 325 17.58 -18.59 13.72
CA ALA A 325 18.59 -19.42 13.07
C ALA A 325 19.01 -20.65 13.89
N LYS A 326 18.84 -20.64 15.22
CA LYS A 326 19.12 -21.82 16.07
C LYS A 326 18.21 -23.01 15.71
N TYR A 327 16.99 -22.73 15.26
CA TYR A 327 16.00 -23.75 14.89
C TYR A 327 16.21 -24.31 13.48
N LEU A 328 17.09 -23.72 12.66
CA LEU A 328 17.39 -24.26 11.34
C LEU A 328 18.09 -25.63 11.46
N PRO A 329 17.78 -26.58 10.56
CA PRO A 329 18.44 -27.88 10.55
C PRO A 329 19.96 -27.69 10.39
N ARG A 330 20.74 -28.49 11.13
CA ARG A 330 22.22 -28.43 11.04
C ARG A 330 22.74 -28.88 9.68
N LYS A 331 21.99 -29.75 8.99
CA LYS A 331 22.30 -30.28 7.66
C LYS A 331 21.05 -30.22 6.79
N GLY A 332 21.22 -29.94 5.50
CA GLY A 332 20.13 -29.88 4.53
C GLY A 332 19.32 -28.58 4.62
N HIS A 333 18.05 -28.67 4.25
CA HIS A 333 17.15 -27.52 4.14
C HIS A 333 15.75 -27.87 4.66
N VAL A 334 14.94 -26.83 4.88
CA VAL A 334 13.55 -26.96 5.30
C VAL A 334 12.68 -25.99 4.51
N LEU A 335 11.48 -26.43 4.11
CA LEU A 335 10.51 -25.54 3.49
C LEU A 335 10.09 -24.45 4.50
N MET A 336 10.09 -23.17 4.09
CA MET A 336 9.78 -22.04 4.97
C MET A 336 8.42 -22.23 5.66
N LYS A 337 7.40 -22.72 4.93
CA LYS A 337 6.08 -23.04 5.51
C LYS A 337 6.13 -24.08 6.63
N MET A 338 7.00 -25.08 6.51
CA MET A 338 7.19 -26.11 7.53
C MET A 338 8.02 -25.56 8.68
N PHE A 339 9.08 -24.83 8.39
CA PHE A 339 9.93 -24.18 9.38
C PHE A 339 9.10 -23.30 10.33
N MET A 340 8.29 -22.40 9.77
CA MET A 340 7.41 -21.52 10.52
C MET A 340 6.40 -22.26 11.40
N ARG A 341 6.01 -23.49 11.06
CA ARG A 341 5.09 -24.30 11.88
C ARG A 341 5.78 -24.89 13.12
N HIS A 342 7.08 -25.12 13.06
CA HIS A 342 7.84 -25.76 14.14
C HIS A 342 8.61 -24.76 15.00
N LEU A 343 8.53 -23.45 14.71
CA LEU A 343 9.07 -22.43 15.58
C LEU A 343 8.26 -22.34 16.87
N PRO A 344 8.91 -22.13 18.03
CA PRO A 344 8.21 -21.86 19.29
C PRO A 344 7.29 -20.66 19.17
N GLU A 345 6.17 -20.68 19.92
CA GLU A 345 5.22 -19.56 19.91
C GLU A 345 5.88 -18.24 20.34
N ASP A 346 6.78 -18.30 21.32
CA ASP A 346 7.48 -17.12 21.83
C ASP A 346 8.46 -16.50 20.83
N VAL A 347 8.85 -17.22 19.78
CA VAL A 347 9.72 -16.70 18.71
C VAL A 347 8.87 -16.25 17.52
N ILE A 348 7.89 -17.06 17.11
CA ILE A 348 7.05 -16.75 15.95
C ILE A 348 6.17 -15.51 16.18
N ASN A 349 5.85 -15.21 17.45
CA ASN A 349 5.10 -14.01 17.81
C ASN A 349 5.90 -12.72 17.57
N PHE A 350 7.21 -12.76 17.39
CA PHE A 350 8.01 -11.58 17.05
C PHE A 350 8.35 -11.50 15.56
N LEU A 351 8.15 -12.57 14.79
CA LEU A 351 8.45 -12.58 13.36
C LEU A 351 7.55 -11.61 12.56
N PRO A 352 8.12 -10.85 11.60
CA PRO A 352 7.36 -9.94 10.75
C PRO A 352 6.45 -10.69 9.78
N SER A 353 5.38 -10.07 9.30
CA SER A 353 4.44 -10.69 8.34
C SER A 353 5.08 -11.01 6.99
N ARG A 354 6.09 -10.23 6.57
CA ARG A 354 6.84 -10.39 5.33
C ARG A 354 8.06 -11.30 5.54
N HIS A 355 7.82 -12.58 5.81
CA HIS A 355 8.89 -13.54 6.17
C HIS A 355 10.03 -13.60 5.14
N TYR A 356 9.72 -13.57 3.83
CA TYR A 356 10.74 -13.60 2.77
C TYR A 356 11.73 -12.44 2.90
N ALA A 357 11.23 -11.22 3.11
CA ALA A 357 12.06 -10.03 3.26
C ALA A 357 12.94 -10.12 4.52
N PHE A 358 12.40 -10.63 5.62
CA PHE A 358 13.14 -10.88 6.85
C PHE A 358 14.31 -11.84 6.62
N PHE A 359 14.04 -13.06 6.14
CA PHE A 359 15.10 -14.05 5.93
C PHE A 359 16.14 -13.61 4.89
N LYS A 360 15.73 -12.92 3.82
CA LYS A 360 16.64 -12.35 2.82
C LYS A 360 17.54 -11.25 3.39
N GLY A 361 17.06 -10.51 4.40
CA GLY A 361 17.81 -9.46 5.07
C GLY A 361 18.95 -9.94 5.97
N TYR A 362 18.98 -11.24 6.28
CA TYR A 362 19.94 -11.83 7.22
C TYR A 362 20.76 -12.98 6.58
N PRO A 363 21.52 -12.72 5.50
CA PRO A 363 22.28 -13.75 4.79
C PRO A 363 23.36 -14.43 5.64
N GLN A 364 23.85 -13.76 6.70
CA GLN A 364 24.78 -14.31 7.69
C GLN A 364 24.17 -15.44 8.53
N TYR A 365 22.84 -15.55 8.56
CA TYR A 365 22.11 -16.55 9.35
C TYR A 365 21.28 -17.50 8.50
N PHE A 366 20.81 -17.04 7.34
CA PHE A 366 19.90 -17.80 6.47
C PHE A 366 20.38 -17.80 5.03
N GLN A 367 20.38 -18.99 4.42
CA GLN A 367 20.42 -19.15 2.98
C GLN A 367 18.99 -19.45 2.52
N ILE A 368 18.39 -18.49 1.79
CA ILE A 368 17.03 -18.60 1.26
C ILE A 368 17.07 -18.87 -0.24
N PHE A 369 16.25 -19.82 -0.69
CA PHE A 369 16.16 -20.17 -2.11
C PHE A 369 14.79 -20.74 -2.46
N GLU A 370 14.46 -20.64 -3.73
CA GLU A 370 13.21 -21.15 -4.28
C GLU A 370 13.43 -22.62 -4.70
N TYR A 371 12.52 -23.52 -4.33
CA TYR A 371 12.74 -24.96 -4.37
C TYR A 371 11.59 -25.70 -5.07
N HIS A 372 11.92 -26.45 -6.13
CA HIS A 372 11.04 -27.21 -7.04
C HIS A 372 9.97 -26.43 -7.79
N LYS A 373 9.29 -25.49 -7.13
CA LYS A 373 8.16 -24.75 -7.69
C LYS A 373 8.29 -23.26 -7.39
N ALA A 374 7.85 -22.44 -8.34
CA ALA A 374 7.76 -21.01 -8.15
C ALA A 374 6.95 -20.66 -6.89
N GLY A 375 7.41 -19.67 -6.12
CA GLY A 375 6.85 -19.25 -4.84
C GLY A 375 7.09 -20.19 -3.66
N THR A 376 7.74 -21.34 -3.87
CA THR A 376 8.03 -22.30 -2.78
C THR A 376 9.40 -22.05 -2.19
N TRP A 377 9.43 -21.32 -1.09
CA TRP A 377 10.68 -20.94 -0.40
C TRP A 377 11.17 -22.01 0.56
N ALA A 378 12.47 -22.25 0.53
CA ALA A 378 13.21 -23.09 1.46
C ALA A 378 14.32 -22.29 2.14
N LEU A 379 14.71 -22.74 3.32
CA LEU A 379 15.74 -22.16 4.17
C LEU A 379 16.78 -23.23 4.52
N SER A 380 18.05 -22.85 4.51
CA SER A 380 19.16 -23.62 5.07
C SER A 380 20.12 -22.70 5.82
N ARG A 381 21.06 -23.29 6.55
CA ARG A 381 22.17 -22.53 7.13
C ARG A 381 23.12 -22.04 6.03
N PRO A 382 23.73 -20.87 6.19
CA PRO A 382 24.71 -20.36 5.23
C PRO A 382 25.89 -21.32 5.09
N GLY A 383 26.47 -21.36 3.88
CA GLY A 383 27.60 -22.22 3.56
C GLY A 383 27.24 -23.68 3.26
N LEU A 384 25.97 -24.10 3.40
CA LEU A 384 25.54 -25.41 2.94
C LEU A 384 25.40 -25.45 1.41
N PRO A 385 25.70 -26.59 0.77
CA PRO A 385 25.47 -26.75 -0.67
C PRO A 385 23.96 -26.69 -0.95
N LEU A 386 23.61 -26.03 -2.05
CA LEU A 386 22.22 -25.95 -2.50
C LEU A 386 21.72 -27.36 -2.91
N PRO A 387 20.51 -27.76 -2.48
CA PRO A 387 19.95 -29.05 -2.84
C PRO A 387 19.63 -29.13 -4.35
N LYS A 388 19.52 -30.34 -4.88
CA LYS A 388 19.00 -30.54 -6.24
C LYS A 388 17.55 -30.04 -6.31
N GLY A 389 17.23 -29.23 -7.32
CA GLY A 389 15.89 -28.64 -7.50
C GLY A 389 15.76 -27.18 -7.04
N VAL A 390 16.86 -26.50 -6.69
CA VAL A 390 16.85 -25.05 -6.52
C VAL A 390 16.61 -24.35 -7.85
N ILE A 391 15.68 -23.40 -7.85
CA ILE A 391 15.38 -22.57 -9.02
C ILE A 391 16.38 -21.42 -9.10
N ARG A 392 17.02 -21.27 -10.27
CA ARG A 392 17.93 -20.16 -10.55
C ARG A 392 17.22 -18.81 -10.40
N GLN A 393 17.97 -17.78 -10.06
CA GLN A 393 17.44 -16.43 -9.86
C GLN A 393 17.78 -15.47 -11.01
N GLN A 394 18.66 -15.88 -11.92
CA GLN A 394 19.03 -15.11 -13.09
C GLN A 394 18.31 -15.70 -14.30
N PHE A 395 17.62 -14.82 -15.02
CA PHE A 395 16.88 -15.13 -16.25
C PHE A 395 17.23 -14.08 -17.28
N ASP A 396 17.20 -14.45 -18.55
CA ASP A 396 17.29 -13.50 -19.65
C ASP A 396 15.88 -13.22 -20.24
N GLU A 397 15.84 -12.45 -21.32
CA GLU A 397 14.57 -12.08 -21.96
C GLU A 397 13.93 -13.27 -22.71
N ASN A 398 14.73 -14.18 -23.26
CA ASN A 398 14.26 -15.37 -23.96
C ASN A 398 13.65 -16.39 -22.99
N ASP A 399 14.26 -16.53 -21.81
CA ASP A 399 13.71 -17.28 -20.69
C ASP A 399 12.36 -16.74 -20.26
N LEU A 400 12.21 -15.42 -20.17
CA LEU A 400 10.94 -14.80 -19.84
C LEU A 400 9.88 -15.10 -20.89
N LEU A 401 10.22 -15.01 -22.18
CA LEU A 401 9.32 -15.36 -23.28
C LEU A 401 8.83 -16.82 -23.14
N ARG A 402 9.76 -17.76 -22.96
CA ARG A 402 9.45 -19.18 -22.82
C ARG A 402 8.59 -19.44 -21.57
N LEU A 403 9.01 -18.95 -20.41
CA LEU A 403 8.33 -19.20 -19.13
C LEU A 403 6.90 -18.62 -19.13
N THR A 404 6.73 -17.42 -19.67
CA THR A 404 5.40 -16.80 -19.78
C THR A 404 4.51 -17.53 -20.78
N ALA A 405 5.05 -17.97 -21.91
CA ALA A 405 4.32 -18.79 -22.88
C ALA A 405 3.90 -20.14 -22.29
N GLU A 406 4.79 -20.85 -21.59
CA GLU A 406 4.47 -22.11 -20.89
C GLU A 406 3.35 -21.93 -19.85
N GLN A 407 3.41 -20.84 -19.07
CA GLN A 407 2.36 -20.52 -18.09
C GLN A 407 1.00 -20.24 -18.74
N LEU A 408 1.00 -19.55 -19.89
CA LEU A 408 -0.22 -19.30 -20.65
C LEU A 408 -0.75 -20.58 -21.30
N GLN A 409 0.12 -21.41 -21.87
CA GLN A 409 -0.22 -22.67 -22.51
C GLN A 409 -0.86 -23.65 -21.50
N ALA A 410 -0.25 -23.79 -20.31
CA ALA A 410 -0.78 -24.62 -19.22
C ALA A 410 -2.18 -24.17 -18.73
N ARG A 411 -2.58 -22.93 -19.07
CA ARG A 411 -3.87 -22.32 -18.69
C ARG A 411 -4.84 -22.19 -19.86
N GLY A 412 -4.62 -22.93 -20.95
CA GLY A 412 -5.51 -22.91 -22.13
C GLY A 412 -5.26 -21.70 -23.05
N GLY A 413 -4.03 -21.19 -23.07
CA GLY A 413 -3.59 -20.14 -23.98
C GLY A 413 -4.01 -18.72 -23.57
N LYS A 414 -4.63 -18.53 -22.40
CA LYS A 414 -5.06 -17.20 -21.92
C LYS A 414 -4.99 -17.08 -20.39
N ALA A 415 -4.49 -15.97 -19.88
CA ALA A 415 -4.54 -15.63 -18.45
C ALA A 415 -4.33 -14.12 -18.23
N SER A 416 -4.74 -13.61 -17.07
CA SER A 416 -4.40 -12.24 -16.67
C SER A 416 -2.90 -12.09 -16.41
N CYS A 417 -2.33 -10.93 -16.71
CA CYS A 417 -0.95 -10.59 -16.39
C CYS A 417 -0.64 -10.82 -14.89
N SER A 418 -1.57 -10.46 -14.00
CA SER A 418 -1.45 -10.74 -12.55
C SER A 418 -1.35 -12.23 -12.22
N THR A 419 -2.05 -13.09 -12.94
CA THR A 419 -1.97 -14.55 -12.74
C THR A 419 -0.66 -15.10 -13.25
N VAL A 420 -0.16 -14.61 -14.38
CA VAL A 420 1.12 -15.08 -14.94
C VAL A 420 2.28 -14.69 -14.02
N ILE A 421 2.39 -13.42 -13.61
CA ILE A 421 3.54 -12.92 -12.83
C ILE A 421 3.73 -13.68 -11.51
N VAL A 422 2.66 -13.99 -10.78
CA VAL A 422 2.78 -14.66 -9.47
C VAL A 422 3.20 -16.12 -9.55
N ASN A 423 3.14 -16.73 -10.74
CA ASN A 423 3.55 -18.11 -10.97
C ASN A 423 4.93 -18.22 -11.65
N LEU A 424 5.58 -17.08 -11.96
CA LEU A 424 6.96 -17.07 -12.41
C LEU A 424 7.93 -17.21 -11.22
N PRO A 425 9.13 -17.79 -11.43
CA PRO A 425 10.21 -17.74 -10.45
C PRO A 425 10.51 -16.31 -9.99
N GLN A 426 10.96 -16.13 -8.75
CA GLN A 426 11.18 -14.80 -8.18
C GLN A 426 12.17 -13.96 -9.00
N GLY A 427 13.24 -14.58 -9.51
CA GLY A 427 14.21 -13.92 -10.38
C GLY A 427 13.58 -13.34 -11.66
N ALA A 428 12.68 -14.11 -12.29
CA ALA A 428 11.93 -13.68 -13.46
C ALA A 428 10.96 -12.55 -13.13
N GLN A 429 10.29 -12.61 -11.96
CA GLN A 429 9.44 -11.53 -11.49
C GLN A 429 10.22 -10.21 -11.29
N GLU A 430 11.41 -10.31 -10.69
CA GLU A 430 12.27 -9.14 -10.48
C GLU A 430 12.75 -8.54 -11.80
N LEU A 431 13.10 -9.37 -12.79
CA LEU A 431 13.50 -8.91 -14.12
C LEU A 431 12.37 -8.16 -14.82
N VAL A 432 11.15 -8.74 -14.84
CA VAL A 432 9.97 -8.07 -15.42
C VAL A 432 9.71 -6.73 -14.74
N ARG A 433 9.78 -6.69 -13.40
CA ARG A 433 9.54 -5.46 -12.63
C ARG A 433 10.59 -4.39 -12.91
N LYS A 434 11.88 -4.74 -12.87
CA LYS A 434 12.99 -3.78 -12.95
C LYS A 434 13.26 -3.33 -14.39
N ARG A 435 13.21 -4.24 -15.37
CA ARG A 435 13.61 -3.98 -16.76
C ARG A 435 12.45 -3.62 -17.68
N HIS A 436 11.26 -4.15 -17.42
CA HIS A 436 10.11 -3.97 -18.32
C HIS A 436 8.98 -3.15 -17.67
N GLY A 437 9.04 -2.86 -16.36
CA GLY A 437 8.00 -2.09 -15.66
C GLY A 437 6.69 -2.85 -15.43
N GLY A 438 6.64 -4.15 -15.77
CA GLY A 438 5.46 -5.01 -15.61
C GLY A 438 5.24 -5.97 -16.78
N LEU A 439 4.44 -7.02 -16.57
CA LEU A 439 4.17 -8.04 -17.61
C LEU A 439 3.39 -7.49 -18.81
N TYR A 440 2.54 -6.49 -18.60
CA TYR A 440 1.82 -5.84 -19.69
C TYR A 440 2.79 -5.26 -20.72
N TYR A 441 3.73 -4.42 -20.29
CA TYR A 441 4.72 -3.80 -21.15
C TYR A 441 5.70 -4.81 -21.75
N PHE A 442 5.94 -5.92 -21.05
CA PHE A 442 6.70 -7.03 -21.60
C PHE A 442 5.97 -7.68 -22.78
N PHE A 443 4.70 -8.04 -22.62
CA PHE A 443 3.90 -8.64 -23.70
C PHE A 443 3.64 -7.69 -24.87
N GLU A 444 3.46 -6.40 -24.59
CA GLU A 444 3.30 -5.36 -25.61
C GLU A 444 4.52 -5.27 -26.55
N LYS A 445 5.74 -5.52 -26.03
CA LYS A 445 6.97 -5.55 -26.82
C LYS A 445 7.12 -6.81 -27.68
N HIS A 446 6.32 -7.83 -27.45
CA HIS A 446 6.40 -9.14 -28.12
C HIS A 446 5.06 -9.53 -28.79
N PRO A 447 4.55 -8.70 -29.73
CA PRO A 447 3.25 -8.91 -30.36
C PRO A 447 3.18 -10.18 -31.23
N ASP A 448 4.33 -10.69 -31.67
CA ASP A 448 4.43 -11.93 -32.46
C ASP A 448 4.04 -13.17 -31.64
N HIS A 449 4.15 -13.08 -30.31
CA HIS A 449 3.89 -14.17 -29.38
C HIS A 449 2.61 -13.96 -28.57
N PHE A 450 2.26 -12.72 -28.25
CA PHE A 450 1.17 -12.42 -27.33
C PHE A 450 0.21 -11.35 -27.86
N ARG A 451 -1.08 -11.55 -27.60
CA ARG A 451 -2.12 -10.53 -27.80
C ARG A 451 -2.68 -10.09 -26.45
N LEU A 452 -2.69 -8.80 -26.19
CA LEU A 452 -3.27 -8.22 -24.98
C LEU A 452 -4.73 -7.79 -25.22
N VAL A 453 -5.60 -8.09 -24.26
CA VAL A 453 -7.00 -7.64 -24.23
C VAL A 453 -7.24 -6.95 -22.90
N LEU A 454 -7.68 -5.70 -22.94
CA LEU A 454 -8.08 -4.93 -21.77
C LEU A 454 -9.58 -5.16 -21.47
N PRO A 455 -9.97 -5.34 -20.20
CA PRO A 455 -11.39 -5.40 -19.83
C PRO A 455 -12.08 -4.05 -20.08
N SER A 456 -13.32 -4.09 -20.56
CA SER A 456 -14.08 -2.92 -21.06
C SER A 456 -14.47 -1.88 -20.00
N ASP A 457 -14.47 -2.23 -18.70
CA ASP A 457 -15.13 -1.43 -17.65
C ASP A 457 -14.22 -0.92 -16.52
N ALA A 458 -12.92 -0.75 -16.71
CA ALA A 458 -12.08 -0.18 -15.65
C ALA A 458 -11.05 0.80 -16.19
N SER A 459 -11.27 2.07 -15.87
CA SER A 459 -10.17 3.03 -15.75
C SER A 459 -9.12 2.44 -14.81
N ASN A 460 -7.98 2.07 -15.41
CA ASN A 460 -6.71 1.86 -14.73
C ASN A 460 -6.41 0.50 -14.06
N THR A 461 -6.46 -0.63 -14.79
CA THR A 461 -5.71 -1.82 -14.37
C THR A 461 -4.95 -2.51 -15.51
N VAL A 462 -3.79 -1.95 -15.85
CA VAL A 462 -2.71 -2.62 -16.63
C VAL A 462 -2.42 -4.04 -16.10
N SER A 463 -2.60 -4.26 -14.80
CA SER A 463 -2.47 -5.56 -14.12
C SER A 463 -3.60 -6.57 -14.39
N ALA A 464 -4.78 -6.10 -14.81
CA ALA A 464 -5.94 -6.93 -15.16
C ALA A 464 -6.00 -7.27 -16.66
N ALA A 465 -5.06 -6.74 -17.46
CA ALA A 465 -4.92 -7.11 -18.86
C ALA A 465 -4.80 -8.63 -19.02
N VAL A 466 -5.54 -9.17 -19.98
CA VAL A 466 -5.53 -10.60 -20.32
C VAL A 466 -4.59 -10.80 -21.49
N ALA A 467 -3.57 -11.63 -21.29
CA ALA A 467 -2.66 -12.04 -22.34
C ALA A 467 -3.17 -13.34 -22.98
N HIS A 468 -3.19 -13.36 -24.30
CA HIS A 468 -3.46 -14.53 -25.13
C HIS A 468 -2.17 -14.95 -25.83
N LEU A 469 -1.82 -16.22 -25.76
CA LEU A 469 -0.69 -16.79 -26.48
C LEU A 469 -1.09 -17.03 -27.95
N ILE A 470 -0.41 -16.35 -28.87
CA ILE A 470 -0.60 -16.50 -30.32
C ILE A 470 0.31 -17.60 -30.86
N LYS A 471 1.58 -17.55 -30.47
CA LYS A 471 2.63 -18.46 -30.96
C LYS A 471 3.61 -18.79 -29.85
N VAL A 472 3.86 -20.08 -29.64
CA VAL A 472 4.87 -20.55 -28.68
C VAL A 472 6.26 -20.13 -29.19
N PRO A 473 7.10 -19.50 -28.34
CA PRO A 473 8.50 -19.22 -28.68
C PRO A 473 9.21 -20.52 -29.05
N SER A 474 9.78 -20.56 -30.25
CA SER A 474 10.53 -21.72 -30.73
C SER A 474 11.83 -21.85 -29.95
N THR A 475 11.92 -22.85 -29.08
CA THR A 475 13.20 -23.34 -28.57
C THR A 475 13.25 -24.85 -28.76
N LEU A 476 14.04 -25.24 -29.77
CA LEU A 476 14.51 -26.60 -30.11
C LEU A 476 13.41 -27.59 -30.54
N SER A 477 13.25 -27.73 -31.86
CA SER A 477 13.00 -29.05 -32.44
C SER A 477 14.08 -30.00 -31.89
N VAL A 478 13.68 -30.91 -31.02
CA VAL A 478 14.43 -32.16 -30.85
C VAL A 478 14.38 -32.80 -32.24
N GLU A 479 15.49 -32.74 -32.96
CA GLU A 479 15.72 -33.67 -34.06
C GLU A 479 15.69 -35.05 -33.39
N ASP A 480 14.56 -35.75 -33.55
CA ASP A 480 14.53 -37.20 -33.48
C ASP A 480 15.49 -37.66 -34.57
N ASP A 481 16.73 -37.93 -34.16
CA ASP A 481 17.73 -38.62 -34.97
C ASP A 481 17.17 -40.02 -35.19
N GLU A 482 16.35 -40.17 -36.23
CA GLU A 482 16.04 -41.44 -36.88
C GLU A 482 17.36 -41.99 -37.44
N GLY A 483 18.18 -42.52 -36.54
CA GLY A 483 19.26 -43.44 -36.86
C GLY A 483 18.65 -44.69 -37.47
N GLY A 484 18.49 -44.65 -38.79
CA GLY A 484 18.22 -45.82 -39.61
C GLY A 484 19.35 -46.82 -39.43
N ASP A 485 19.08 -47.88 -38.68
CA ASP A 485 19.84 -49.12 -38.69
C ASP A 485 19.63 -49.78 -40.07
N GLU A 486 20.62 -49.69 -40.95
CA GLU A 486 20.79 -50.66 -42.04
C GLU A 486 21.62 -51.84 -41.53
N PRO A 487 21.21 -53.10 -41.80
CA PRO A 487 21.85 -54.26 -41.23
C PRO A 487 23.09 -54.67 -42.04
N LYS A 488 24.23 -54.81 -41.37
CA LYS A 488 25.28 -55.81 -41.69
C LYS A 488 25.96 -56.33 -40.45
#